data_AF-A0A3E2NR09-F1
#
_entry.id   AF-A0A3E2NR09-F1
#
_cell.length_a   1.000
_cell.length_b   1.000
_cell.length_c   1.000
_cell.angle_alpha   90.00
_cell.angle_beta   90.00
_cell.angle_gamma   90.00
#
_symmetry.space_group_name_H-M   'P 1'
#
loop_
_entity.id
_entity.type
_entity.pdbx_description
1 polymer ?
#
loop_
_entity_poly.entity_id
_entity_poly.type
_entity_poly.pdbx_seq_one_letter_code
_entity_poly.pdbx_strand_id
1 'polypeptide(L)'
;MFETVTVDEALARGKRTINYPVLVITFGCIFLPFILMPIFDLPGWTAVPGFAAGFLLAWLWWSITITQWRIWAFDNVRNVHELKSALSNKS
;
A
#
# COMPACT_ATOMS: atom_id res chain seq x y z
N MET A 1 -9.94 24.62 15.56
CA MET A 1 -9.88 23.30 16.22
C MET A 1 -8.75 22.53 15.57
N PHE A 2 -7.65 22.28 16.27
CA PHE A 2 -6.59 21.44 15.74
C PHE A 2 -6.93 20.00 16.11
N GLU A 3 -7.52 19.25 15.16
CA GLU A 3 -7.75 17.82 15.28
C GLU A 3 -6.40 17.12 15.40
N THR A 4 -5.96 16.90 16.64
CA THR A 4 -4.80 16.07 16.96
C THR A 4 -5.19 14.63 16.69
N VAL A 5 -4.97 14.18 15.45
CA VAL A 5 -5.07 12.78 15.07
C VAL A 5 -4.18 11.98 16.04
N THR A 6 -4.78 11.05 16.78
CA THR A 6 -4.05 10.20 17.72
C THR A 6 -3.07 9.28 16.98
N VAL A 7 -1.98 8.86 17.63
CA VAL A 7 -0.93 8.03 17.00
C VAL A 7 -1.51 6.75 16.37
N ASP A 8 -2.49 6.13 17.03
CA ASP A 8 -3.21 4.96 16.52
C ASP A 8 -4.00 5.26 15.24
N GLU A 9 -4.56 6.45 15.14
CA GLU A 9 -5.36 6.88 14.00
C GLU A 9 -4.45 7.20 12.79
N ALA A 10 -3.26 7.76 13.03
CA ALA A 10 -2.23 7.93 12.01
C ALA A 10 -1.69 6.58 11.49
N LEU A 11 -1.51 5.59 12.39
CA LEU A 11 -1.14 4.22 12.05
C LEU A 11 -2.24 3.48 11.27
N ALA A 12 -3.49 3.62 11.70
CA ALA A 12 -4.64 3.03 11.02
C ALA A 12 -4.83 3.62 9.62
N ARG A 13 -4.64 4.94 9.47
CA ARG A 13 -4.71 5.63 8.18
C ARG A 13 -3.58 5.19 7.25
N GLY A 14 -2.37 4.98 7.76
CA GLY A 14 -1.26 4.41 6.99
C GLY A 14 -1.54 3.00 6.48
N LYS A 15 -1.98 2.11 7.36
CA LYS A 15 -2.38 0.75 6.97
C LYS A 15 -3.46 0.78 5.90
N ARG A 16 -4.46 1.66 6.00
CA ARG A 16 -5.55 1.73 5.02
C ARG A 16 -5.08 2.28 3.68
N THR A 17 -4.33 3.37 3.68
CA THR A 17 -3.83 3.99 2.44
C THR A 17 -2.80 3.13 1.72
N ILE A 18 -2.05 2.28 2.44
CA ILE A 18 -1.06 1.38 1.86
C ILE A 18 -1.68 0.03 1.47
N ASN A 19 -2.38 -0.65 2.40
CA ASN A 19 -2.85 -2.02 2.15
C ASN A 19 -4.01 -2.09 1.16
N TYR A 20 -4.94 -1.13 1.18
CA TYR A 20 -6.12 -1.18 0.33
C TYR A 20 -5.78 -1.12 -1.17
N PRO A 21 -4.95 -0.17 -1.65
CA PRO A 21 -4.51 -0.18 -3.05
C PRO A 21 -3.59 -1.35 -3.39
N VAL A 22 -2.73 -1.82 -2.47
CA VAL A 22 -1.94 -3.05 -2.72
C VAL A 22 -2.86 -4.25 -2.93
N LEU A 23 -3.93 -4.37 -2.13
CA LEU A 23 -4.97 -5.39 -2.31
C LEU A 23 -5.65 -5.28 -3.69
N VAL A 24 -6.03 -4.07 -4.08
CA VAL A 24 -6.67 -3.81 -5.38
C VAL A 24 -5.73 -4.14 -6.54
N ILE A 25 -4.45 -3.76 -6.47
CA ILE A 25 -3.47 -4.08 -7.51
C ILE A 25 -3.20 -5.58 -7.55
N THR A 26 -3.08 -6.24 -6.39
CA THR A 26 -2.83 -7.69 -6.32
C THR A 26 -3.99 -8.48 -6.91
N PHE A 27 -5.22 -8.22 -6.47
CA PHE A 27 -6.39 -8.89 -7.03
C PHE A 27 -6.64 -8.48 -8.48
N GLY A 28 -6.47 -7.21 -8.82
CA GLY A 28 -6.57 -6.71 -10.18
C GLY A 28 -5.63 -7.47 -11.12
N CYS A 29 -4.36 -7.62 -10.77
CA CYS A 29 -3.38 -8.30 -11.61
C CYS A 29 -3.53 -9.83 -11.63
N ILE A 30 -4.14 -10.43 -10.61
CA ILE A 30 -4.53 -11.84 -10.64
C ILE A 30 -5.72 -12.06 -11.59
N PHE A 31 -6.77 -11.24 -11.49
CA PHE A 31 -8.03 -11.46 -12.24
C PHE A 31 -8.01 -10.91 -13.67
N LEU A 32 -7.26 -9.83 -13.94
CA LEU A 32 -7.21 -9.17 -15.24
C LEU A 32 -6.78 -10.11 -16.40
N PRO A 33 -5.76 -10.99 -16.25
CA PRO A 33 -5.40 -11.96 -17.29
C PRO A 33 -6.51 -12.97 -17.59
N PHE A 34 -7.25 -13.43 -16.56
CA PHE A 34 -8.37 -14.37 -16.75
C PHE A 34 -9.54 -13.73 -17.49
N ILE A 35 -9.76 -12.42 -17.31
CA ILE A 35 -10.79 -11.66 -18.05
C ILE A 35 -10.35 -11.40 -19.49
N LEU A 36 -9.06 -11.08 -19.72
CA LEU A 36 -8.53 -10.74 -21.04
C LEU A 36 -8.30 -11.96 -21.94
N MET A 37 -7.98 -13.12 -21.37
CA MET A 37 -7.77 -14.39 -22.10
C MET A 37 -8.89 -14.71 -23.10
N PRO A 38 -10.18 -14.79 -22.71
CA PRO A 38 -11.26 -15.12 -23.63
C PRO A 38 -11.60 -13.99 -24.62
N ILE A 39 -11.16 -12.75 -24.38
CA ILE A 39 -11.46 -11.59 -25.23
C ILE A 39 -10.47 -11.51 -26.40
N PHE A 40 -9.19 -11.78 -26.13
CA PHE A 40 -8.09 -11.60 -27.09
C PHE A 40 -7.50 -12.92 -27.58
N ASP A 41 -8.11 -14.05 -27.22
CA ASP A 41 -7.64 -15.41 -27.52
C ASP A 41 -6.16 -15.61 -27.15
N LEU A 42 -5.79 -15.06 -25.99
CA LEU A 42 -4.40 -14.98 -25.57
C LEU A 42 -3.90 -16.34 -25.09
N PRO A 43 -2.71 -16.76 -25.55
CA PRO A 43 -2.14 -18.02 -25.11
C PRO A 43 -1.75 -17.99 -23.62
N GLY A 44 -1.78 -19.17 -22.98
CA GLY A 44 -1.59 -19.38 -21.53
C GLY A 44 -0.42 -18.64 -20.87
N TRP A 45 0.66 -18.44 -21.62
CA TRP A 45 1.90 -17.81 -21.16
C TRP A 45 1.81 -16.29 -21.03
N THR A 46 0.75 -15.64 -21.54
CA THR A 46 0.51 -14.19 -21.42
C THR A 46 0.17 -13.77 -19.98
N ALA A 47 -0.23 -14.71 -19.12
CA ALA A 47 -0.40 -14.47 -17.69
C ALA A 47 0.91 -14.09 -17.00
N VAL A 48 2.06 -14.60 -17.48
CA VAL A 48 3.38 -14.34 -16.87
C VAL A 48 3.78 -12.86 -16.95
N PRO A 49 3.78 -12.19 -18.13
CA PRO A 49 4.07 -10.77 -18.19
C PRO A 49 3.00 -9.91 -17.49
N GLY A 50 1.73 -10.34 -17.50
CA GLY A 50 0.67 -9.65 -16.75
C GLY A 50 0.91 -9.67 -15.23
N PHE A 51 1.31 -10.81 -14.70
CA PHE A 51 1.67 -10.96 -13.29
C PHE A 51 2.93 -10.17 -12.94
N ALA A 52 3.96 -10.21 -13.80
CA ALA A 52 5.20 -9.44 -13.61
C ALA A 52 4.93 -7.92 -13.61
N ALA A 53 4.15 -7.42 -14.58
CA ALA A 53 3.77 -6.01 -14.64
C ALA A 53 2.95 -5.60 -13.41
N GLY A 54 2.03 -6.46 -12.97
CA GLY A 54 1.23 -6.23 -11.78
C GLY A 54 2.03 -6.17 -10.49
N PHE A 55 2.98 -7.09 -10.34
CA PHE A 55 3.91 -7.09 -9.22
C PHE A 55 4.76 -5.82 -9.19
N LEU A 56 5.30 -5.41 -10.34
CA LEU A 56 6.09 -4.18 -10.45
C LEU A 56 5.27 -2.94 -10.11
N LEU A 57 4.02 -2.85 -10.58
CA LEU A 57 3.12 -1.75 -10.25
C LEU A 57 2.75 -1.71 -8.76
N ALA A 58 2.43 -2.86 -8.17
CA ALA A 58 2.15 -2.97 -6.73
C ALA A 58 3.34 -2.53 -5.89
N TRP A 59 4.53 -2.98 -6.28
CA TRP A 59 5.79 -2.62 -5.63
C TRP A 59 6.06 -1.12 -5.72
N LEU A 60 5.94 -0.54 -6.92
CA LEU A 60 6.19 0.88 -7.15
C LEU A 60 5.23 1.75 -6.32
N TRP A 61 3.95 1.38 -6.33
CA TRP A 61 2.93 2.05 -5.53
C TRP A 61 3.25 1.99 -4.05
N TRP A 62 3.62 0.82 -3.54
CA TRP A 62 4.00 0.64 -2.14
C TRP A 62 5.21 1.49 -1.76
N SER A 63 6.27 1.51 -2.58
CA SER A 63 7.49 2.30 -2.32
C SER A 63 7.23 3.81 -2.25
N ILE A 64 6.35 4.33 -3.12
CA ILE A 64 6.01 5.77 -3.11
C ILE A 64 5.12 6.08 -1.90
N THR A 65 4.08 5.27 -1.69
CA THR A 65 3.05 5.53 -0.69
C THR A 65 3.59 5.38 0.74
N ILE A 66 4.48 4.42 1.00
CA ILE A 66 5.09 4.27 2.33
C ILE A 66 5.92 5.50 2.71
N THR A 67 6.62 6.09 1.75
CA THR A 67 7.44 7.29 1.98
C THR A 67 6.57 8.51 2.24
N GLN A 68 5.52 8.71 1.43
CA GLN A 68 4.55 9.79 1.65
C GLN A 68 3.82 9.65 2.98
N TRP A 69 3.40 8.42 3.35
CA TRP A 69 2.78 8.18 4.65
C TRP A 69 3.73 8.48 5.79
N ARG A 70 5.02 8.09 5.71
CA ARG A 70 6.01 8.41 6.73
C ARG A 70 6.17 9.92 6.90
N ILE A 71 6.32 10.66 5.80
CA ILE A 71 6.45 12.13 5.84
C ILE A 71 5.20 12.76 6.48
N TRP A 72 4.01 12.35 6.05
CA TRP A 72 2.75 12.82 6.63
C TRP A 72 2.62 12.48 8.12
N ALA A 73 3.02 11.27 8.53
CA ALA A 73 2.98 10.85 9.92
C ALA A 73 3.93 11.68 10.79
N PHE A 74 5.13 12.03 10.29
CA PHE A 74 6.05 12.90 11.01
C PHE A 74 5.56 14.35 11.11
N ASP A 75 4.86 14.85 10.10
CA ASP A 75 4.40 16.25 10.05
C ASP A 75 3.10 16.47 10.86
N ASN A 76 2.19 15.48 10.85
CA ASN A 76 0.90 15.57 11.56
C ASN A 76 0.94 15.01 13.00
N VAL A 77 1.86 14.11 13.35
CA VAL A 77 1.99 13.64 14.73
C VAL A 77 2.91 14.60 15.48
N ARG A 78 2.29 15.61 16.12
CA ARG A 78 2.99 16.63 16.93
C ARG A 78 3.73 16.07 18.15
N ASN A 79 3.56 14.78 18.46
CA ASN A 79 4.16 14.10 19.60
C ASN A 79 5.18 13.03 19.19
N VAL A 80 6.29 13.47 18.58
CA VAL A 80 7.45 12.64 18.20
C VAL A 80 7.99 11.85 19.42
N HIS A 81 7.76 12.36 20.64
CA HIS A 81 8.20 11.76 21.89
C HIS A 81 7.44 10.46 22.25
N GLU A 82 6.13 10.39 22.00
CA GLU A 82 5.34 9.17 22.22
C GLU A 82 5.59 8.10 21.15
N LEU A 83 5.82 8.52 19.89
CA LEU A 83 6.19 7.59 18.82
C LEU A 83 7.51 6.85 19.15
N LYS A 84 8.47 7.54 19.77
CA LYS A 84 9.75 6.97 20.20
C LYS A 84 9.61 6.01 21.39
N SER A 85 8.67 6.29 22.31
CA SER A 85 8.35 5.43 23.45
C SER A 85 7.63 4.13 23.02
N ALA A 86 6.65 4.22 22.11
CA ALA A 86 5.94 3.05 21.57
C ALA A 86 6.85 2.10 20.78
N LEU A 87 7.89 2.63 20.11
CA LEU A 87 8.91 1.82 19.42
C LEU A 87 9.93 1.18 20.38
N SER A 88 10.20 1.79 21.54
CA SER A 88 11.16 1.28 22.52
C SER A 88 10.59 0.19 23.44
N ASN A 89 9.28 0.20 23.71
CA ASN A 89 8.65 -0.77 24.62
C ASN A 89 8.20 -2.07 23.93
N LYS A 90 8.51 -2.22 22.64
CA LYS A 90 8.25 -3.42 21.83
C LYS A 90 9.52 -4.19 21.42
N SER A 91 10.68 -3.80 21.94
CA SER A 91 11.94 -4.57 21.86
C SER A 91 12.15 -5.36 23.14
#